data_AF-A0A9E2XXQ3-F1
#
_entry.id   AF-A0A9E2XXQ3-F1
#
_cell.length_a   1.000
_cell.length_b   1.000
_cell.length_c   1.000
_cell.angle_alpha   90.00
_cell.angle_beta   90.00
_cell.angle_gamma   90.00
#
_symmetry.space_group_name_H-M   'P 1'
#
loop_
_entity.id
_entity.type
_entity.pdbx_description
1 polymer ?
#
loop_
_entity_poly.entity_id
_entity_poly.type
_entity_poly.pdbx_seq_one_letter_code
_entity_poly.pdbx_strand_id
1 'polypeptide(L)'
;MPISGELIAGALAGLAFVGCSLSNASGTPNPGAPGSGAGQGRRREVVVNGKRVKTVDIHAHTIVPEAAAVINHPLEASGLLWSNLSDRIAEMDAEGIDIEALSINPFWYRAERDAAAEL
;
A
#
# COMPACT_ATOMS: atom_id res chain seq x y z
N MET A 1 8.24 -29.88 38.10
CA MET A 1 7.77 -28.53 38.48
C MET A 1 7.93 -27.65 37.25
N PRO A 2 6.87 -27.34 36.49
CA PRO A 2 6.98 -26.42 35.37
C PRO A 2 7.03 -24.98 35.88
N ILE A 3 7.97 -24.19 35.34
CA ILE A 3 8.07 -22.76 35.59
C ILE A 3 7.14 -22.08 34.58
N SER A 4 6.03 -21.54 35.09
CA SER A 4 5.14 -20.66 34.35
C SER A 4 5.84 -19.32 34.14
N GLY A 5 6.30 -19.05 32.92
CA GLY A 5 6.76 -17.73 32.51
C GLY A 5 5.61 -16.96 31.90
N GLU A 6 5.04 -16.01 32.63
CA GLU A 6 4.15 -14.99 32.07
C GLU A 6 4.92 -14.22 30.98
N LEU A 7 4.47 -14.34 29.73
CA LEU A 7 4.86 -13.40 28.68
C LEU A 7 4.24 -12.04 29.05
N ILE A 8 5.07 -11.15 29.58
CA ILE A 8 4.82 -9.72 29.56
C ILE A 8 4.65 -9.35 28.09
N ALA A 9 3.40 -9.12 27.67
CA ALA A 9 3.04 -8.53 26.39
C ALA A 9 3.53 -7.07 26.39
N GLY A 10 4.82 -6.89 26.15
CA GLY A 10 5.40 -5.60 25.86
C GLY A 10 4.90 -5.14 24.50
N ALA A 11 4.08 -4.09 24.48
CA ALA A 11 3.66 -3.38 23.29
C ALA A 11 4.89 -2.75 22.59
N LEU A 12 5.55 -3.53 21.73
CA LEU A 12 6.50 -3.05 20.73
C LEU A 12 5.86 -3.25 19.35
N ALA A 13 4.83 -2.48 19.03
CA ALA A 13 4.18 -2.53 17.72
C ALA A 13 3.87 -1.10 17.25
N GLY A 14 4.87 -0.43 16.69
CA GLY A 14 4.70 0.93 16.17
C GLY A 14 5.25 1.16 14.77
N LEU A 15 6.15 0.31 14.27
CA LEU A 15 6.81 0.50 12.99
C LEU A 15 7.04 -0.87 12.35
N ALA A 16 6.50 -1.07 11.14
CA ALA A 16 6.79 -2.21 10.28
C ALA A 16 7.25 -1.67 8.93
N PHE A 17 8.41 -2.16 8.46
CA PHE A 17 8.89 -1.90 7.10
C PHE A 17 8.40 -3.04 6.22
N VAL A 18 7.55 -2.73 5.25
CA VAL A 18 7.14 -3.64 4.18
C VAL A 18 7.65 -3.10 2.85
N GLY A 19 7.88 -3.98 1.87
CA GLY A 19 8.11 -3.54 0.49
C GLY A 19 6.89 -2.80 -0.06
N CYS A 20 6.95 -2.29 -1.29
CA CYS A 20 5.89 -1.47 -1.89
C CYS A 20 4.50 -2.17 -1.96
N SER A 21 4.40 -3.45 -1.62
CA SER A 21 3.15 -4.14 -1.34
C SER A 21 3.01 -4.41 0.16
N LEU A 22 1.90 -3.96 0.75
CA LEU A 22 1.42 -4.44 2.05
C LEU A 22 1.07 -5.92 1.89
N SER A 23 2.07 -6.78 2.01
CA SER A 23 1.88 -8.23 2.03
C SER A 23 0.89 -8.53 3.14
N ASN A 24 -0.27 -9.10 2.78
CA ASN A 24 -1.34 -9.48 3.69
C ASN A 24 -0.73 -10.16 4.92
N ALA A 25 -0.65 -9.42 6.04
CA ALA A 25 -0.33 -10.01 7.32
C ALA A 25 -1.46 -11.01 7.61
N SER A 26 -1.13 -12.28 7.42
CA SER A 26 -2.01 -13.43 7.46
C SER A 26 -2.82 -13.47 8.75
N GLY A 27 -4.10 -13.09 8.67
CA GLY A 27 -5.10 -13.66 9.56
C GLY A 27 -5.32 -15.11 9.13
N THR A 28 -4.96 -16.06 9.97
CA THR A 28 -5.23 -17.49 9.79
C THR A 28 -6.65 -17.71 9.26
N PRO A 29 -6.85 -18.47 8.17
CA PRO A 29 -8.19 -18.76 7.65
C PRO A 29 -8.98 -19.53 8.71
N ASN A 30 -10.11 -18.98 9.15
CA ASN A 30 -11.06 -19.71 9.98
C ASN A 30 -11.84 -20.67 9.06
N PRO A 31 -11.73 -22.00 9.21
CA PRO A 31 -12.49 -22.96 8.40
C PRO A 31 -13.94 -22.96 8.88
N GLY A 32 -14.72 -21.99 8.41
CA GLY A 32 -16.14 -21.86 8.76
C GLY A 32 -16.86 -20.63 8.22
N ALA A 33 -16.20 -19.74 7.48
CA ALA A 33 -16.87 -18.58 6.88
C ALA A 33 -17.59 -18.98 5.56
N PRO A 34 -18.87 -18.60 5.37
CA PRO A 34 -19.60 -18.88 4.13
C PRO A 34 -18.92 -18.19 2.94
N GLY A 35 -18.99 -18.86 1.78
CA GLY A 35 -18.19 -18.59 0.59
C GLY A 35 -18.11 -17.13 0.14
N SER A 36 -16.89 -16.74 -0.22
CA SER A 36 -16.60 -15.49 -0.93
C SER A 36 -17.11 -15.58 -2.36
N GLY A 37 -18.41 -15.32 -2.53
CA GLY A 37 -18.93 -14.84 -3.80
C GLY A 37 -18.27 -13.48 -4.11
N ALA A 38 -17.88 -13.27 -5.36
CA ALA A 38 -17.39 -12.00 -5.90
C ALA A 38 -18.52 -10.95 -5.98
N GLY A 39 -19.14 -10.67 -4.84
CA GLY A 39 -19.90 -9.46 -4.61
C GLY A 39 -18.92 -8.43 -4.05
N GLN A 40 -19.05 -7.20 -4.54
CA GLN A 40 -18.34 -6.00 -4.10
C GLN A 40 -18.16 -6.03 -2.57
N GLY A 41 -17.01 -6.56 -2.14
CA GLY A 41 -16.72 -6.79 -0.74
C GLY A 41 -16.73 -5.43 -0.06
N ARG A 42 -17.37 -5.34 1.11
CA ARG A 42 -17.30 -4.11 1.90
C ARG A 42 -15.83 -3.76 2.09
N ARG A 43 -15.44 -2.54 1.67
CA ARG A 43 -14.13 -1.94 1.89
C ARG A 43 -13.58 -2.31 3.26
N ARG A 44 -12.31 -2.70 3.32
CA ARG A 44 -11.63 -3.00 4.58
C ARG A 44 -11.52 -1.73 5.42
N GLU A 45 -11.81 -1.84 6.71
CA GLU A 45 -11.71 -0.72 7.66
C GLU A 45 -10.72 -1.06 8.76
N VAL A 46 -9.92 -0.06 9.16
CA VAL A 46 -9.06 -0.15 10.33
C VAL A 46 -9.77 0.46 11.52
N VAL A 47 -9.90 -0.32 12.60
CA VAL A 47 -10.59 0.06 13.83
C VAL A 47 -9.63 -0.05 15.00
N VAL A 48 -9.49 1.03 15.77
CA VAL A 48 -8.67 1.10 16.98
C VAL A 48 -9.58 1.48 18.15
N ASN A 49 -9.60 0.68 19.21
CA ASN A 49 -10.49 0.87 20.36
C ASN A 49 -11.97 1.04 19.98
N GLY A 50 -12.44 0.24 19.01
CA GLY A 50 -13.82 0.30 18.52
C GLY A 50 -14.15 1.52 17.65
N LYS A 51 -13.18 2.40 17.35
CA LYS A 51 -13.35 3.57 16.49
C LYS A 51 -12.62 3.37 15.16
N ARG A 52 -13.31 3.59 14.04
CA ARG A 52 -12.66 3.64 12.72
C ARG A 52 -11.64 4.77 12.67
N VAL A 53 -10.42 4.45 12.25
CA VAL A 53 -9.34 5.43 12.07
C VAL A 53 -9.09 5.67 10.58
N LYS A 54 -8.63 6.87 10.25
CA LYS A 54 -8.22 7.19 8.87
C LYS A 54 -6.86 6.58 8.61
N THR A 55 -6.74 5.79 7.55
CA THR A 55 -5.47 5.22 7.09
C THR A 55 -4.91 6.06 5.96
N VAL A 56 -3.64 6.44 6.08
CA VAL A 56 -2.92 7.19 5.05
C VAL A 56 -1.67 6.41 4.70
N ASP A 57 -1.58 5.97 3.45
CA ASP A 57 -0.33 5.48 2.88
C ASP A 57 0.48 6.68 2.39
N ILE A 58 1.68 6.84 2.97
CA ILE A 58 2.61 7.92 2.61
C ILE A 58 3.69 7.45 1.64
N HIS A 59 3.69 6.16 1.29
CA HIS A 59 4.69 5.52 0.43
C HIS A 59 3.99 4.75 -0.68
N ALA A 60 3.25 5.48 -1.50
CA ALA A 60 2.66 4.96 -2.73
C ALA A 60 3.38 5.57 -3.93
N HIS A 61 3.66 4.75 -4.95
CA HIS A 61 4.33 5.20 -6.17
C HIS A 61 3.37 5.35 -7.34
N THR A 62 3.69 6.30 -8.21
CA THR A 62 3.03 6.48 -9.49
C THR A 62 4.02 6.97 -10.56
N ILE A 63 3.59 6.91 -11.82
CA ILE A 63 4.31 7.45 -12.97
C ILE A 63 3.40 8.40 -13.74
N VAL A 64 3.96 9.56 -14.12
CA VAL A 64 3.36 10.54 -15.02
C VAL A 64 3.99 10.33 -16.40
N PRO A 65 3.23 9.85 -17.42
CA PRO A 65 3.77 9.52 -18.74
C PRO A 65 4.54 10.66 -19.39
N GLU A 66 4.06 11.89 -19.25
CA GLU A 66 4.67 13.09 -19.81
C GLU A 66 6.06 13.35 -19.22
N ALA A 67 6.21 13.21 -17.89
CA ALA A 67 7.49 13.34 -17.21
C ALA A 67 8.44 12.18 -17.56
N ALA A 68 7.92 10.94 -17.60
CA ALA A 68 8.71 9.77 -17.98
C ALA A 68 9.28 9.90 -19.42
N ALA A 69 8.53 10.53 -20.33
CA ALA A 69 8.95 10.76 -21.70
C ALA A 69 10.17 11.71 -21.81
N VAL A 70 10.30 12.70 -20.92
CA VAL A 70 11.45 13.65 -20.89
C VAL A 70 12.79 12.92 -20.81
N ILE A 71 12.82 11.80 -20.10
CA ILE A 71 14.05 11.00 -19.89
C ILE A 71 14.00 9.63 -20.58
N ASN A 72 13.07 9.41 -21.51
CA ASN A 72 12.85 8.14 -22.20
C ASN A 72 12.67 6.94 -21.24
N HIS A 73 12.03 7.16 -20.10
CA HIS A 73 11.79 6.11 -19.11
C HIS A 73 10.51 5.34 -19.44
N PRO A 74 10.59 4.00 -19.62
CA PRO A 74 9.42 3.20 -19.94
C PRO A 74 8.52 2.98 -18.72
N LEU A 75 7.23 2.74 -18.97
CA LEU A 75 6.29 2.27 -17.96
C LEU A 75 6.74 0.88 -17.46
N GLU A 76 7.03 0.75 -16.16
CA GLU A 76 7.51 -0.51 -15.58
C GLU A 76 6.37 -1.48 -15.27
N ALA A 77 5.19 -0.95 -14.91
CA ALA A 77 4.00 -1.74 -14.61
C ALA A 77 2.73 -0.90 -14.81
N SER A 78 1.64 -1.52 -15.30
CA SER A 78 0.35 -0.84 -15.52
C SER A 78 -0.24 -0.22 -14.24
N GLY A 79 0.02 -0.82 -13.07
CA GLY A 79 -0.42 -0.30 -11.77
C GLY A 79 0.24 1.02 -11.35
N LEU A 80 1.42 1.36 -11.91
CA LEU A 80 2.08 2.62 -11.62
C LEU A 80 1.40 3.81 -12.29
N LEU A 81 0.69 3.57 -13.40
CA LEU A 81 0.09 4.64 -14.20
C LEU A 81 -0.91 5.43 -13.34
N TRP A 82 -0.68 6.73 -13.19
CA TRP A 82 -1.51 7.58 -12.33
C TRP A 82 -2.99 7.58 -12.73
N SER A 83 -3.27 7.37 -14.03
CA SER A 83 -4.62 7.31 -14.58
C SER A 83 -5.31 5.95 -14.42
N ASN A 84 -4.63 4.92 -13.91
CA ASN A 84 -5.25 3.64 -13.55
C ASN A 84 -6.00 3.75 -12.20
N LEU A 85 -7.04 4.58 -12.19
CA LEU A 85 -7.76 4.91 -10.96
C LEU A 85 -8.61 3.74 -10.44
N SER A 86 -9.26 3.00 -11.33
CA SER A 86 -10.18 1.93 -10.93
C SER A 86 -9.47 0.81 -10.17
N ASP A 87 -8.34 0.34 -10.69
CA ASP A 87 -7.56 -0.73 -10.04
C ASP A 87 -6.97 -0.23 -8.73
N ARG A 88 -6.40 0.99 -8.71
CA ARG A 88 -5.86 1.61 -7.50
C ARG A 88 -6.91 1.74 -6.39
N ILE A 89 -8.11 2.23 -6.72
CA ILE A 89 -9.18 2.36 -5.73
C ILE A 89 -9.64 0.98 -5.22
N ALA A 90 -9.69 -0.02 -6.09
CA ALA A 90 -10.01 -1.39 -5.68
C ALA A 90 -8.95 -1.99 -4.74
N GLU A 91 -7.66 -1.73 -5.00
CA GLU A 91 -6.56 -2.13 -4.12
C GLU A 91 -6.61 -1.38 -2.78
N MET A 92 -6.79 -0.05 -2.81
CA MET A 92 -6.99 0.76 -1.61
C MET A 92 -8.19 0.26 -0.78
N ASP A 93 -9.29 -0.15 -1.43
CA ASP A 93 -10.47 -0.73 -0.77
C ASP A 93 -10.15 -2.07 -0.10
N ALA A 94 -9.38 -2.93 -0.77
CA ALA A 94 -8.99 -4.25 -0.28
C ALA A 94 -8.00 -4.17 0.89
N GLU A 95 -7.07 -3.22 0.83
CA GLU A 95 -6.05 -2.99 1.86
C GLU A 95 -6.55 -2.12 3.01
N GLY A 96 -7.62 -1.35 2.77
CA GLY A 96 -8.22 -0.45 3.75
C GLY A 96 -7.45 0.86 3.90
N ILE A 97 -6.99 1.43 2.79
CA ILE A 97 -6.22 2.69 2.69
C ILE A 97 -7.14 3.83 2.27
N ASP A 98 -7.39 4.82 3.13
CA ASP A 98 -8.29 5.95 2.84
C ASP A 98 -7.67 7.00 1.93
N ILE A 99 -6.36 7.19 2.02
CA ILE A 99 -5.63 8.19 1.24
C ILE A 99 -4.26 7.60 0.89
N GLU A 100 -3.85 7.77 -0.36
CA GLU A 100 -2.48 7.57 -0.78
C GLU A 100 -1.86 8.94 -1.10
N ALA A 101 -0.75 9.26 -0.44
CA ALA A 101 0.09 10.38 -0.83
C ALA A 101 1.06 9.87 -1.91
N LEU A 102 0.67 10.04 -3.17
CA LEU A 102 1.45 9.55 -4.30
C LEU A 102 2.77 10.29 -4.43
N SER A 103 3.83 9.52 -4.68
CA SER A 103 5.17 9.98 -5.01
C SER A 103 5.57 9.43 -6.37
N ILE A 104 6.33 10.18 -7.15
CA ILE A 104 6.89 9.65 -8.39
C ILE A 104 7.99 8.63 -8.02
N ASN A 105 8.11 7.53 -8.76
CA ASN A 105 9.21 6.56 -8.60
C ASN A 105 10.57 7.24 -8.90
N PRO A 106 11.65 7.10 -8.09
CA PRO A 106 12.92 7.85 -8.23
C PRO A 106 13.78 7.55 -9.48
N PHE A 107 13.16 7.34 -10.65
CA PHE A 107 13.85 7.18 -11.93
C PHE A 107 14.68 8.42 -12.32
N TRP A 108 14.31 9.62 -11.83
CA TRP A 108 14.94 10.88 -12.23
C TRP A 108 16.29 11.15 -11.58
N TYR A 109 16.71 10.37 -10.58
CA TYR A 109 18.01 10.56 -9.92
C TYR A 109 19.21 10.42 -10.85
N ARG A 110 19.02 9.78 -12.00
CA ARG A 110 20.06 9.63 -13.04
C ARG A 110 19.81 10.51 -14.25
N ALA A 111 18.80 11.39 -14.21
CA ALA A 111 18.54 12.32 -15.29
C ALA A 111 19.69 13.31 -15.40
N GLU A 112 20.12 13.58 -16.63
CA GLU A 112 21.04 14.68 -16.92
C GLU A 112 20.41 16.01 -16.49
N ARG A 113 21.24 16.97 -16.06
CA ARG A 113 20.79 18.21 -15.42
C ARG A 113 19.69 18.94 -16.20
N ASP A 114 19.83 19.05 -17.51
CA ASP A 114 18.88 19.79 -18.35
C ASP A 114 17.56 19.01 -18.49
N ALA A 115 17.61 17.68 -18.60
CA ALA A 115 16.40 16.86 -18.59
C ALA A 115 15.70 16.88 -17.22
N ALA A 116 16.47 16.91 -16.13
CA ALA A 116 15.93 17.04 -14.78
C ALA A 116 15.24 18.38 -14.52
N ALA A 117 15.60 19.44 -15.24
CA ALA A 117 14.95 20.75 -15.16
C ALA A 117 13.58 20.80 -15.85
N GLU A 118 13.31 19.84 -16.75
CA GLU A 118 12.06 19.71 -17.51
C GLU A 118 11.08 18.68 -16.89
N LEU A 119 11.48 18.03 -15.79
CA LEU A 119 10.65 17.12 -14.99
C LEU A 119 9.84 17.88 -13.93
#